data_AF-A0A9E4N4L9-F1
#
_entry.id   AF-A0A9E4N4L9-F1
#
_cell.length_a   1.000
_cell.length_b   1.000
_cell.length_c   1.000
_cell.angle_alpha   90.00
_cell.angle_beta   90.00
_cell.angle_gamma   90.00
#
_symmetry.space_group_name_H-M   'P 1'
#
loop_
_entity.id
_entity.type
_entity.pdbx_description
1 polymer ?
#
loop_
_entity_poly.entity_id
_entity_poly.type
_entity_poly.pdbx_seq_one_letter_code
_entity_poly.pdbx_strand_id
1 'polypeptide(L)'
;MSSLSHEEAVSHHDCVLGKWYYSDGLDQYGDIPEMRSIEKPHHELHELIKKIIEKKESGHIHEAEALYTKIAPLSSTIINLLEQVERSIDHGDKAA
;
A
#
# COMPACT_ATOMS: atom_id res chain seq x y z
N MET A 1 12.15 16.21 3.69
CA MET A 1 11.09 15.20 3.89
C MET A 1 9.80 15.83 3.39
N SER A 2 9.32 15.40 2.22
CA SER A 2 8.08 15.92 1.67
C SER A 2 6.93 15.38 2.52
N SER A 3 6.11 16.27 3.08
CA SER A 3 4.83 15.87 3.68
C SER A 3 3.92 15.34 2.57
N LEU A 4 3.26 14.21 2.79
CA LEU A 4 2.21 13.73 1.89
C LEU A 4 1.04 14.72 1.88
N SER A 5 0.43 14.93 0.72
CA SER A 5 -0.86 15.62 0.61
C SER A 5 -1.99 14.77 1.21
N HIS A 6 -3.14 15.38 1.49
CA HIS A 6 -4.32 14.64 1.97
C HIS A 6 -4.75 13.57 0.96
N GLU A 7 -4.79 13.91 -0.32
CA GLU A 7 -5.15 12.98 -1.40
C GLU A 7 -4.21 11.78 -1.45
N GLU A 8 -2.89 12.00 -1.41
CA GLU A 8 -1.90 10.92 -1.37
C GLU A 8 -1.99 10.07 -0.10
N ALA A 9 -2.49 10.63 1.01
CA ALA A 9 -2.66 9.89 2.26
C ALA A 9 -3.88 8.96 2.25
N VAL A 10 -4.96 9.34 1.56
CA VAL A 10 -6.25 8.60 1.60
C VAL A 10 -6.59 7.85 0.32
N SER A 11 -5.78 7.99 -0.73
CA SER A 11 -6.00 7.32 -2.02
C SER A 11 -4.85 6.41 -2.39
N HIS A 12 -5.17 5.13 -2.52
CA HIS A 12 -4.25 4.10 -3.01
C HIS A 12 -3.93 4.22 -4.50
N HIS A 13 -4.59 5.11 -5.25
CA HIS A 13 -4.23 5.43 -6.64
C HIS A 13 -3.29 6.64 -6.71
N ASP A 14 -3.45 7.61 -5.81
CA ASP A 14 -2.73 8.89 -5.89
C ASP A 14 -1.39 8.88 -5.16
N CYS A 15 -1.16 7.92 -4.27
CA CYS A 15 0.13 7.74 -3.64
C CYS A 15 1.20 7.28 -4.64
N VAL A 16 2.48 7.45 -4.29
CA VAL A 16 3.61 7.10 -5.18
C VAL A 16 3.58 5.63 -5.60
N LEU A 17 3.31 4.72 -4.65
CA LEU A 17 3.18 3.30 -4.93
C LEU A 17 2.00 3.04 -5.88
N GLY A 18 0.84 3.67 -5.64
CA GLY A 18 -0.36 3.55 -6.47
C GLY A 18 -0.13 3.98 -7.90
N LYS A 19 0.47 5.16 -8.09
CA LYS A 19 0.79 5.70 -9.41
C LYS A 19 1.67 4.74 -10.21
N TRP A 20 2.71 4.17 -9.59
CA TRP A 20 3.55 3.16 -10.24
C TRP A 20 2.81 1.83 -10.45
N TYR A 21 2.05 1.37 -9.45
CA TYR A 21 1.32 0.11 -9.49
C TYR A 21 0.37 0.05 -10.68
N TYR A 22 -0.47 1.08 -10.85
CA TYR A 22 -1.44 1.15 -11.93
C TYR A 22 -0.85 1.58 -13.29
N SER A 23 0.44 1.92 -13.35
CA SER A 23 1.17 2.15 -14.60
C SER A 23 2.11 0.97 -14.90
N ASP A 24 3.41 1.21 -14.85
CA ASP A 24 4.48 0.30 -15.24
C ASP A 24 4.48 -0.98 -14.39
N GLY A 25 4.04 -0.89 -13.13
CA GLY A 25 4.00 -2.02 -12.22
C GLY A 25 3.11 -3.15 -12.74
N LEU A 26 1.84 -2.88 -13.01
CA LEU A 26 0.92 -3.89 -13.53
C LEU A 26 1.23 -4.27 -14.99
N ASP A 27 1.75 -3.35 -15.80
CA ASP A 27 2.15 -3.63 -17.18
C ASP A 27 3.31 -4.65 -17.24
N GLN A 28 4.32 -4.48 -16.40
CA GLN A 28 5.52 -5.34 -16.40
C GLN A 28 5.37 -6.60 -15.54
N TYR A 29 4.70 -6.50 -14.40
CA TYR A 29 4.71 -7.54 -13.37
C TYR A 29 3.32 -8.10 -13.05
N GLY A 30 2.28 -7.69 -13.78
CA GLY A 30 0.90 -8.12 -13.54
C GLY A 30 0.66 -9.62 -13.65
N ASP A 31 1.54 -10.37 -14.31
CA ASP A 31 1.45 -11.83 -14.40
C ASP A 31 1.98 -12.55 -13.14
N ILE A 32 2.69 -11.84 -12.26
CA ILE A 32 3.14 -12.37 -10.97
C ILE A 32 1.95 -12.31 -9.99
N PRO A 33 1.47 -13.43 -9.43
CA PRO A 33 0.30 -13.44 -8.54
C PRO A 33 0.43 -12.54 -7.32
N GLU A 34 1.64 -12.42 -6.77
CA GLU A 34 1.95 -11.56 -5.63
C GLU A 34 1.79 -10.08 -6.00
N MET A 35 2.07 -9.69 -7.25
CA MET A 35 1.86 -8.31 -7.72
C MET A 35 0.38 -7.93 -7.66
N ARG A 36 -0.52 -8.82 -8.13
CA ARG A 36 -1.98 -8.58 -8.02
C ARG A 36 -2.46 -8.58 -6.57
N SER A 37 -1.80 -9.34 -5.71
CA SER A 37 -2.16 -9.44 -4.29
C SER A 37 -1.85 -8.18 -3.49
N ILE A 38 -1.05 -7.24 -4.02
CA ILE A 38 -0.74 -5.95 -3.37
C ILE A 38 -1.95 -5.03 -3.31
N GLU A 39 -2.84 -5.06 -4.30
CA GLU A 39 -3.95 -4.10 -4.44
C GLU A 39 -4.83 -4.06 -3.20
N LYS A 40 -5.23 -5.24 -2.69
CA LYS A 40 -6.13 -5.34 -1.54
C LYS A 40 -5.57 -4.73 -0.24
N PRO A 41 -4.41 -5.16 0.29
CA PRO A 41 -3.85 -4.56 1.50
C PRO A 41 -3.47 -3.10 1.31
N HIS A 42 -3.13 -2.68 0.08
CA HIS A 42 -2.87 -1.28 -0.25
C HIS A 42 -4.14 -0.41 -0.16
N HIS A 43 -5.26 -0.86 -0.74
CA HIS A 43 -6.56 -0.22 -0.60
C HIS A 43 -7.01 -0.16 0.87
N GLU A 44 -6.89 -1.28 1.61
CA GLU A 44 -7.25 -1.34 3.04
C GLU A 44 -6.43 -0.37 3.90
N LEU A 45 -5.15 -0.18 3.58
CA LEU A 45 -4.28 0.78 4.27
C LEU A 45 -4.80 2.21 4.10
N HIS A 46 -5.16 2.62 2.89
CA HIS A 46 -5.64 3.98 2.63
C HIS A 46 -7.04 4.23 3.22
N GLU A 47 -7.93 3.25 3.17
CA GLU A 47 -9.22 3.33 3.86
C GLU A 47 -9.06 3.44 5.38
N LEU A 48 -8.07 2.77 5.96
CA LEU A 48 -7.73 2.90 7.38
C LEU A 48 -7.21 4.31 7.70
N ILE A 49 -6.32 4.85 6.88
CA ILE A 49 -5.77 6.22 7.07
C ILE A 49 -6.91 7.25 7.01
N LYS A 50 -7.82 7.13 6.05
CA LYS A 50 -9.00 7.99 5.94
C LYS A 50 -9.82 7.99 7.24
N LYS A 51 -10.13 6.81 7.79
CA LYS A 51 -10.85 6.67 9.06
C LYS A 51 -10.11 7.27 10.24
N ILE A 52 -8.79 7.14 10.28
CA ILE A 52 -7.95 7.75 11.32
C ILE A 52 -8.06 9.28 11.27
N ILE A 53 -8.02 9.87 10.07
CA ILE A 53 -8.18 11.31 9.87
C ILE A 53 -9.57 11.76 10.33
N GLU A 54 -10.64 11.09 9.88
CA GLU A 54 -12.02 11.40 10.29
C GLU A 54 -12.22 11.33 11.81
N LYS A 55 -11.63 10.32 12.47
CA LYS A 55 -11.71 10.18 13.93
C LYS A 55 -10.94 11.27 14.66
N LYS A 56 -9.78 11.66 14.15
CA LYS A 56 -8.99 12.77 14.72
C LYS A 56 -9.71 14.10 14.57
N GLU A 57 -10.28 14.38 13.39
CA GLU A 57 -11.03 15.60 13.11
C GLU A 57 -12.32 15.71 13.94
N SER A 58 -12.95 14.58 14.26
CA SER A 58 -14.13 14.52 15.14
C SER A 58 -13.79 14.47 16.64
N GLY A 59 -12.51 14.60 17.02
CA GLY A 59 -12.07 14.62 18.42
C GLY A 59 -12.00 13.25 19.11
N HIS A 60 -12.23 12.15 18.40
CA HIS A 60 -12.16 10.78 18.91
C HIS A 60 -10.72 10.25 18.91
N ILE A 61 -9.82 10.90 19.66
CA ILE A 61 -8.37 10.65 19.62
C ILE A 61 -8.01 9.19 19.98
N HIS A 62 -8.62 8.62 21.02
CA HIS A 62 -8.35 7.24 21.42
C HIS A 62 -8.74 6.20 20.35
N GLU A 63 -9.84 6.44 19.62
CA GLU A 63 -10.24 5.58 18.52
C GLU A 63 -9.27 5.71 17.34
N ALA A 64 -8.81 6.93 17.05
CA ALA A 64 -7.80 7.18 16.02
C ALA A 64 -6.48 6.47 16.35
N GLU A 65 -6.02 6.53 17.61
CA GLU A 65 -4.82 5.81 18.08
C GLU A 65 -4.97 4.30 17.96
N ALA A 66 -6.14 3.76 18.35
CA ALA A 66 -6.42 2.33 18.22
C ALA A 66 -6.38 1.87 16.75
N LEU A 67 -6.94 2.68 15.84
CA LEU A 67 -6.87 2.42 14.40
C LEU A 67 -5.45 2.53 13.86
N TYR A 68 -4.65 3.49 14.34
CA TYR A 68 -3.27 3.68 13.93
C TYR A 68 -2.41 2.44 14.13
N THR A 69 -2.66 1.65 15.19
CA THR A 69 -1.94 0.38 15.44
C THR A 69 -2.08 -0.64 14.31
N LYS A 70 -3.13 -0.53 13.48
CA LYS A 70 -3.39 -1.44 12.35
C LYS A 70 -2.62 -1.07 11.08
N ILE A 71 -1.99 0.10 11.03
CA ILE A 71 -1.18 0.53 9.86
C ILE A 71 0.04 -0.37 9.67
N ALA A 72 0.79 -0.63 10.75
CA ALA A 72 2.06 -1.36 10.65
C ALA A 72 1.88 -2.78 10.07
N PRO A 73 0.90 -3.61 10.51
CA PRO A 73 0.65 -4.92 9.89
C PRO A 73 0.29 -4.86 8.40
N LEU A 74 -0.51 -3.87 7.97
CA LEU A 74 -0.87 -3.70 6.56
C LEU A 74 0.35 -3.29 5.72
N SER A 75 1.14 -2.35 6.23
CA SER A 75 2.39 -1.92 5.59
C SER A 75 3.37 -3.09 5.43
N SER A 76 3.58 -3.89 6.48
CA SER A 76 4.41 -5.09 6.40
C SER A 76 3.89 -6.10 5.38
N THR A 77 2.58 -6.25 5.24
CA THR A 77 1.98 -7.14 4.23
C THR A 77 2.31 -6.66 2.81
N ILE A 78 2.17 -5.37 2.54
CA ILE A 78 2.51 -4.77 1.22
C ILE A 78 3.99 -4.95 0.90
N ILE A 79 4.87 -4.66 1.86
CA ILE A 79 6.33 -4.81 1.70
C ILE A 79 6.68 -6.28 1.41
N ASN A 80 6.15 -7.23 2.19
CA ASN A 80 6.41 -8.65 1.98
C ASN A 80 5.95 -9.14 0.60
N LEU A 81 4.88 -8.59 0.04
CA LEU A 81 4.42 -8.91 -1.31
C LEU A 81 5.35 -8.33 -2.37
N LEU A 82 5.80 -7.08 -2.20
CA LEU A 82 6.80 -6.47 -3.09
C LEU A 82 8.11 -7.26 -3.11
N GLU A 83 8.60 -7.70 -1.95
CA GLU A 83 9.78 -8.56 -1.87
C GLU A 83 9.58 -9.93 -2.53
N GLN A 84 8.36 -10.48 -2.52
CA GLN A 84 8.05 -11.72 -3.24
C GLN A 84 8.07 -11.50 -4.75
N VAL A 85 7.55 -10.36 -5.22
CA VAL A 85 7.62 -9.97 -6.64
C VAL A 85 9.08 -9.82 -7.07
N GLU A 86 9.90 -9.10 -6.29
CA GLU A 86 11.34 -8.96 -6.54
C GLU A 86 12.04 -10.33 -6.63
N ARG A 87 11.77 -11.23 -5.68
CA ARG A 87 12.32 -12.60 -5.74
C ARG A 87 11.86 -13.36 -6.98
N SER A 88 10.60 -13.26 -7.38
CA SER A 88 10.10 -13.92 -8.59
C SER A 88 10.82 -13.43 -9.86
N ILE A 89 11.17 -12.15 -9.93
CA ILE A 89 11.96 -11.56 -11.02
C ILE A 89 13.39 -12.13 -11.00
N ASP A 90 14.07 -12.08 -9.85
CA ASP A 90 15.45 -12.56 -9.69
C ASP A 90 15.63 -14.05 -10.02
N HIS A 91 14.59 -14.86 -9.76
CA HIS A 91 14.59 -16.30 -10.05
C HIS A 91 14.11 -16.61 -11.48
N GLY A 92 13.24 -15.78 -12.06
CA GLY A 92 12.79 -15.87 -13.44
C GLY A 92 13.90 -15.61 -14.46
N ASP A 93 14.82 -14.70 -14.15
CA ASP A 93 15.99 -14.38 -14.98
C ASP A 93 17.07 -15.48 -15.02
N LYS A 94 17.02 -16.48 -14.12
CA LYS A 94 17.97 -17.61 -14.11
C LYS A 94 17.55 -18.81 -14.97
N ALA A 95 16.41 -18.72 -15.65
CA ALA A 95 15.86 -19.79 -16.47
C ALA A 95 15.87 -19.49 -17.99
N ALA A 96 16.57 -18.43 -18.43
CA ALA A 96 16.78 -18.10 -19.84
C ALA A 96 18.20 -18.49 -20.32
#